data_AF-A0A940FTA3-F1
#
_entry.id   AF-A0A940FTA3-F1
#
_cell.length_a   1.000
_cell.length_b   1.000
_cell.length_c   1.000
_cell.angle_alpha   90.00
_cell.angle_beta   90.00
_cell.angle_gamma   90.00
#
_symmetry.space_group_name_H-M   'P 1'
#
loop_
_entity.id
_entity.type
_entity.pdbx_description
1 polymer ?
#
loop_
_entity_poly.entity_id
_entity_poly.type
_entity_poly.pdbx_seq_one_letter_code
_entity_poly.pdbx_strand_id
1 'polypeptide(L)'
;MSFEQPPAPQPQSWPAPTPPGPASAGPSEPSEQPRHARIIGLVVTLILLAVAVGVLAFFIITQVQTQNALEEAESTIEDLQQRVDEQQATIDRQQEAVDAKDEFRKSAQAFVDVAKRFDGLPFGDIVPLDTVEAQIQDAWEVRWEPRQVADIVSSLDVRRAGLEQLLADAATQTASNATGTQNEATIDELGSGFVRSYWESADAFCGGDVLACVPGDDPYSVHFDADSDAQGGMTDWIRTGIAYHEFAHVLQFTNPEATDAALGAFGDDWETMADCYALTTLPGWTLDHEVPIDAYSWWEVSVGYGYTCDEPQRQVIRDWVAATGFRFRPMSQ
;
A
#
# COMPACT_ATOMS: atom_id res chain seq x y z
N MET A 1 13.29 -6.92 -26.95
CA MET A 1 14.30 -7.99 -26.92
C MET A 1 13.54 -9.31 -26.97
N SER A 2 13.53 -9.96 -28.13
CA SER A 2 12.82 -11.22 -28.37
C SER A 2 13.71 -12.37 -27.92
N PHE A 3 13.18 -13.27 -27.08
CA PHE A 3 13.85 -14.52 -26.76
C PHE A 3 13.17 -15.68 -27.49
N GLU A 4 13.98 -16.32 -28.31
CA GLU A 4 13.69 -17.45 -29.18
C GLU A 4 13.45 -18.73 -28.36
N GLN A 5 12.40 -19.46 -28.69
CA GLN A 5 12.04 -20.76 -28.14
C GLN A 5 12.93 -21.86 -28.77
N PRO A 6 13.59 -22.74 -27.99
CA PRO A 6 14.21 -23.94 -28.52
C PRO A 6 13.17 -25.06 -28.78
N PRO A 7 13.39 -25.92 -29.79
CA PRO A 7 12.36 -26.80 -30.35
C PRO A 7 12.15 -28.10 -29.58
N ALA A 8 10.95 -28.65 -29.74
CA ALA A 8 10.50 -29.93 -29.20
C ALA A 8 11.17 -31.15 -29.86
N PRO A 9 11.48 -32.22 -29.11
CA PRO A 9 11.73 -33.54 -29.68
C PRO A 9 10.51 -34.46 -29.55
N GLN A 10 10.09 -35.03 -30.68
CA GLN A 10 9.32 -36.28 -30.82
C GLN A 10 10.02 -37.15 -31.88
N PRO A 11 9.66 -38.43 -32.07
CA PRO A 11 9.27 -39.49 -31.13
C PRO A 11 10.18 -40.72 -31.29
N GLN A 12 10.34 -41.58 -30.27
CA GLN A 12 10.99 -42.89 -30.45
C GLN A 12 9.96 -44.04 -30.40
N SER A 13 9.91 -44.74 -31.52
CA SER A 13 9.07 -45.88 -31.87
C SER A 13 9.52 -47.17 -31.18
N TRP A 14 8.59 -47.90 -30.57
CA TRP A 14 8.77 -49.28 -30.14
C TRP A 14 8.65 -50.25 -31.32
N PRO A 15 9.50 -51.29 -31.45
CA PRO A 15 9.27 -52.36 -32.41
C PRO A 15 8.30 -53.42 -31.85
N ALA A 16 7.35 -53.81 -32.70
CA ALA A 16 6.43 -54.94 -32.50
C ALA A 16 7.16 -56.31 -32.68
N PRO A 17 6.70 -57.39 -32.03
CA PRO A 17 7.23 -58.73 -32.26
C PRO A 17 6.50 -59.46 -33.39
N THR A 18 7.27 -60.14 -34.25
CA THR A 18 6.81 -61.00 -35.34
C THR A 18 6.84 -62.49 -34.92
N PRO A 19 5.78 -63.29 -35.14
CA PRO A 19 5.79 -64.76 -35.19
C PRO A 19 6.19 -65.23 -36.62
N PRO A 20 6.57 -66.50 -36.95
CA PRO A 20 5.86 -67.77 -36.65
C PRO A 20 6.79 -69.01 -36.43
N GLY A 21 6.32 -70.20 -36.04
CA GLY A 21 5.81 -71.23 -36.98
C GLY A 21 6.54 -72.59 -36.83
N PRO A 22 6.03 -73.70 -37.38
CA PRO A 22 5.93 -74.99 -36.65
C PRO A 22 6.72 -76.19 -37.23
N ALA A 23 6.80 -77.25 -36.42
CA ALA A 23 6.77 -78.71 -36.69
C ALA A 23 7.55 -79.35 -37.86
N SER A 24 8.29 -80.43 -37.56
CA SER A 24 8.27 -81.66 -38.37
C SER A 24 8.78 -82.92 -37.64
N ALA A 25 8.01 -84.00 -37.83
CA ALA A 25 8.23 -85.39 -37.43
C ALA A 25 9.27 -86.09 -38.35
N GLY A 26 10.17 -86.94 -37.83
CA GLY A 26 10.08 -88.41 -37.82
C GLY A 26 11.10 -89.04 -38.83
N PRO A 27 11.35 -90.37 -38.92
CA PRO A 27 11.08 -91.50 -38.01
C PRO A 27 12.21 -92.59 -37.89
N SER A 28 11.98 -93.54 -36.96
CA SER A 28 12.28 -95.02 -36.96
C SER A 28 13.70 -95.63 -36.96
N GLU A 29 14.09 -96.21 -35.79
CA GLU A 29 14.39 -97.63 -35.42
C GLU A 29 14.97 -98.66 -36.44
N PRO A 30 15.62 -99.81 -36.02
CA PRO A 30 15.30 -100.63 -34.84
C PRO A 30 16.43 -101.40 -34.09
N SER A 31 16.02 -102.03 -32.97
CA SER A 31 16.44 -103.36 -32.43
C SER A 31 17.80 -103.41 -31.69
N GLU A 32 17.89 -103.78 -30.41
CA GLU A 32 17.54 -105.11 -29.87
C GLU A 32 17.45 -105.09 -28.31
N GLN A 33 16.58 -105.94 -27.74
CA GLN A 33 16.37 -106.21 -26.31
C GLN A 33 17.25 -107.41 -25.87
N PRO A 34 17.62 -107.62 -24.58
CA PRO A 34 16.62 -108.08 -23.60
C PRO A 34 16.79 -107.71 -22.10
N ARG A 35 15.62 -107.68 -21.44
CA ARG A 35 15.27 -108.13 -20.08
C ARG A 35 16.05 -107.57 -18.88
N HIS A 36 15.36 -106.78 -18.05
CA HIS A 36 15.08 -107.12 -16.64
C HIS A 36 13.93 -106.26 -16.09
N ALA A 37 12.77 -106.89 -15.91
CA ALA A 37 11.58 -106.32 -15.31
C ALA A 37 11.76 -106.23 -13.78
N ARG A 38 11.77 -104.99 -13.25
CA ARG A 38 11.32 -104.58 -11.89
C ARG A 38 11.66 -103.11 -11.51
N ILE A 39 12.25 -102.30 -12.39
CA ILE A 39 12.67 -100.90 -12.07
C ILE A 39 11.85 -99.79 -12.78
N ILE A 40 11.09 -100.12 -13.85
CA ILE A 40 10.42 -99.12 -14.72
C ILE A 40 9.31 -98.33 -14.03
N GLY A 41 8.58 -98.94 -13.09
CA GLY A 41 7.52 -98.26 -12.34
C GLY A 41 8.03 -97.11 -11.46
N LEU A 42 9.29 -97.18 -11.03
CA LEU A 42 9.95 -96.19 -10.16
C LEU A 42 10.57 -95.04 -10.98
N VAL A 43 11.07 -95.32 -12.20
CA VAL A 43 11.64 -94.31 -13.10
C VAL A 43 10.55 -93.41 -13.70
N VAL A 44 9.41 -93.97 -14.11
CA VAL A 44 8.30 -93.18 -14.66
C VAL A 44 7.62 -92.34 -13.58
N THR A 45 7.47 -92.85 -12.34
CA THR A 45 7.01 -92.03 -11.21
C THR A 45 8.02 -90.94 -10.85
N LEU A 46 9.33 -91.22 -10.87
CA LEU A 46 10.36 -90.20 -10.64
C LEU A 46 10.35 -89.08 -11.69
N ILE A 47 10.14 -89.40 -12.96
CA ILE A 47 10.06 -88.39 -14.03
C ILE A 47 8.78 -87.55 -13.89
N LEU A 48 7.63 -88.17 -13.63
CA LEU A 48 6.38 -87.44 -13.39
C LEU A 48 6.46 -86.57 -12.13
N LEU A 49 7.13 -87.05 -11.07
CA LEU A 49 7.38 -86.28 -9.86
C LEU A 49 8.32 -85.09 -10.14
N ALA A 50 9.38 -85.28 -10.93
CA ALA A 50 10.31 -84.23 -11.30
C ALA A 50 9.64 -83.13 -12.16
N VAL A 51 8.77 -83.52 -13.10
CA VAL A 51 7.99 -82.57 -13.91
C VAL A 51 6.96 -81.84 -13.04
N ALA A 52 6.26 -82.53 -12.16
CA ALA A 52 5.31 -81.91 -11.22
C ALA A 52 6.01 -80.91 -10.28
N VAL A 53 7.18 -81.26 -9.75
CA VAL A 53 8.00 -80.37 -8.92
C VAL A 53 8.53 -79.19 -9.73
N GLY A 54 8.93 -79.40 -10.99
CA GLY A 54 9.38 -78.32 -11.89
C GLY A 54 8.28 -77.32 -12.22
N VAL A 55 7.06 -77.78 -12.49
CA VAL A 55 5.89 -76.92 -12.73
C VAL A 55 5.50 -76.17 -11.46
N LEU A 56 5.53 -76.84 -10.30
CA LEU A 56 5.26 -76.20 -9.01
C LEU A 56 6.30 -75.11 -8.69
N ALA A 57 7.59 -75.39 -8.92
CA ALA A 57 8.67 -74.44 -8.74
C ALA A 57 8.54 -73.24 -9.69
N PHE A 58 8.19 -73.47 -10.96
CA PHE A 58 7.93 -72.40 -11.92
C PHE A 58 6.75 -71.52 -11.49
N PHE A 59 5.64 -72.13 -11.02
CA PHE A 59 4.48 -71.39 -10.53
C PHE A 59 4.83 -70.51 -9.31
N ILE A 60 5.61 -71.06 -8.36
CA ILE A 60 6.10 -70.33 -7.19
C ILE A 60 7.01 -69.18 -7.61
N ILE A 61 7.94 -69.39 -8.54
CA ILE A 61 8.84 -68.34 -9.04
C ILE A 61 8.04 -67.23 -9.72
N THR A 62 7.04 -67.58 -10.56
CA THR A 62 6.20 -66.57 -11.22
C THR A 62 5.33 -65.80 -10.23
N GLN A 63 4.78 -66.48 -9.20
CA GLN A 63 4.01 -65.83 -8.15
C GLN A 63 4.86 -64.85 -7.33
N VAL A 64 6.07 -65.26 -6.94
CA VAL A 64 7.02 -64.40 -6.22
C VAL A 64 7.45 -63.23 -7.09
N GLN A 65 7.73 -63.43 -8.38
CA GLN A 65 8.05 -62.32 -9.29
C GLN A 65 6.89 -61.34 -9.46
N THR A 66 5.66 -61.83 -9.56
CA THR A 66 4.48 -60.96 -9.64
C THR A 66 4.22 -60.21 -8.33
N GLN A 67 4.48 -60.82 -7.17
CA GLN A 67 4.34 -60.14 -5.88
C GLN A 67 5.42 -59.08 -5.68
N ASN A 68 6.68 -59.39 -6.00
CA ASN A 68 7.76 -58.41 -5.95
C ASN A 68 7.52 -57.23 -6.90
N ALA A 69 6.98 -57.49 -8.11
CA ALA A 69 6.63 -56.44 -9.06
C ALA A 69 5.42 -55.60 -8.61
N LEU A 70 4.48 -56.18 -7.86
CA LEU A 70 3.35 -55.46 -7.25
C LEU A 70 3.82 -54.57 -6.10
N GLU A 71 4.70 -55.07 -5.22
CA GLU A 71 5.29 -54.28 -4.14
C GLU A 71 6.12 -53.10 -4.68
N GLU A 72 6.90 -53.33 -5.74
CA GLU A 72 7.67 -52.28 -6.40
C GLU A 72 6.75 -51.22 -7.05
N ALA A 73 5.67 -51.64 -7.70
CA ALA A 73 4.67 -50.74 -8.28
C ALA A 73 3.92 -49.94 -7.21
N GLU A 74 3.53 -50.56 -6.09
CA GLU A 74 2.85 -49.91 -4.98
C GLU A 74 3.73 -48.85 -4.33
N SER A 75 5.01 -49.16 -4.06
CA SER A 75 5.98 -48.19 -3.55
C SER A 75 6.23 -47.02 -4.51
N THR A 76 6.22 -47.28 -5.82
CA THR A 76 6.37 -46.23 -6.85
C THR A 76 5.15 -45.32 -6.91
N ILE A 77 3.94 -45.88 -6.74
CA ILE A 77 2.70 -45.11 -6.71
C ILE A 77 2.66 -44.23 -5.44
N GLU A 78 3.08 -44.75 -4.29
CA GLU A 78 3.18 -43.97 -3.05
C GLU A 78 4.18 -42.81 -3.18
N ASP A 79 5.38 -43.04 -3.74
CA ASP A 79 6.37 -41.97 -3.98
C ASP A 79 5.83 -40.91 -4.97
N LEU A 80 5.12 -41.33 -6.02
CA LEU A 80 4.50 -40.40 -6.97
C LEU A 80 3.37 -39.58 -6.32
N GLN A 81 2.54 -40.20 -5.48
CA GLN A 81 1.49 -39.49 -4.74
C GLN A 81 2.09 -38.46 -3.78
N GLN A 82 3.12 -38.84 -3.02
CA GLN A 82 3.82 -37.93 -2.13
C GLN A 82 4.41 -36.73 -2.89
N ARG A 83 5.04 -36.97 -4.05
CA ARG A 83 5.57 -35.89 -4.91
C ARG A 83 4.47 -34.98 -5.44
N VAL A 84 3.33 -35.54 -5.83
CA VAL A 84 2.17 -34.75 -6.30
C VAL A 84 1.63 -33.88 -5.16
N ASP A 85 1.51 -34.42 -3.95
CA ASP A 85 1.05 -33.68 -2.77
C ASP A 85 2.02 -32.55 -2.40
N GLU A 86 3.33 -32.80 -2.43
CA GLU A 86 4.36 -31.79 -2.21
C GLU A 86 4.37 -30.69 -3.29
N GLN A 87 4.14 -31.08 -4.56
CA GLN A 87 4.00 -30.14 -5.67
C GLN A 87 2.73 -29.29 -5.51
N GLN A 88 1.60 -29.89 -5.16
CA GLN A 88 0.34 -29.18 -4.95
C GLN A 88 0.48 -28.18 -3.80
N ALA A 89 1.06 -28.57 -2.67
CA ALA A 89 1.32 -27.67 -1.54
C ALA A 89 2.30 -26.53 -1.89
N THR A 90 3.17 -26.73 -2.88
CA THR A 90 4.06 -25.67 -3.38
C THR A 90 3.32 -24.72 -4.31
N ILE A 91 2.47 -25.23 -5.20
CA ILE A 91 1.60 -24.43 -6.06
C ILE A 91 0.66 -23.57 -5.21
N ASP A 92 0.04 -24.15 -4.19
CA ASP A 92 -0.89 -23.42 -3.32
C ASP A 92 -0.18 -22.25 -2.61
N ARG A 93 1.02 -22.47 -2.05
CA ARG A 93 1.83 -21.40 -1.44
C ARG A 93 2.26 -20.32 -2.45
N GLN A 94 2.60 -20.72 -3.67
CA GLN A 94 2.93 -19.77 -4.73
C GLN A 94 1.72 -18.94 -5.13
N GLN A 95 0.54 -19.56 -5.23
CA GLN A 95 -0.70 -18.87 -5.55
C GLN A 95 -1.06 -17.86 -4.45
N GLU A 96 -0.95 -18.23 -3.18
CA GLU A 96 -1.16 -17.31 -2.05
C GLU A 96 -0.22 -16.10 -2.11
N ALA A 97 1.05 -16.32 -2.43
CA ALA A 97 2.02 -15.23 -2.58
C ALA A 97 1.72 -14.33 -3.79
N VAL A 98 1.23 -14.88 -4.90
CA VAL A 98 0.80 -14.11 -6.07
C VAL A 98 -0.42 -13.26 -5.73
N ASP A 99 -1.43 -13.85 -5.10
CA ASP A 99 -2.67 -13.16 -4.73
C ASP A 99 -2.39 -12.03 -3.75
N ALA A 100 -1.53 -12.25 -2.75
CA ALA A 100 -1.12 -11.22 -1.80
C ALA A 100 -0.41 -10.03 -2.47
N LYS A 101 0.46 -10.30 -3.46
CA LYS A 101 1.15 -9.25 -4.23
C LYS A 101 0.21 -8.47 -5.13
N ASP A 102 -0.77 -9.13 -5.72
CA ASP A 102 -1.77 -8.46 -6.54
C ASP A 102 -2.68 -7.56 -5.69
N GLU A 103 -3.03 -7.99 -4.48
CA GLU A 103 -3.80 -7.17 -3.54
C GLU A 103 -2.99 -5.97 -3.02
N PHE A 104 -1.72 -6.18 -2.68
CA PHE A 104 -0.79 -5.10 -2.37
C PHE A 104 -0.73 -4.04 -3.48
N ARG A 105 -0.58 -4.47 -4.75
CA ARG A 105 -0.54 -3.54 -5.88
C ARG A 105 -1.82 -2.70 -5.96
N LYS A 106 -3.00 -3.30 -5.77
CA LYS A 106 -4.28 -2.59 -5.80
C LYS A 106 -4.39 -1.58 -4.67
N SER A 107 -4.07 -1.99 -3.44
CA SER A 107 -4.17 -1.11 -2.27
C SER A 107 -3.17 0.06 -2.35
N ALA A 108 -1.91 -0.20 -2.75
CA ALA A 108 -0.93 0.85 -2.98
C ALA A 108 -1.36 1.83 -4.08
N GLN A 109 -1.91 1.34 -5.20
CA GLN A 109 -2.43 2.21 -6.25
C GLN A 109 -3.63 3.05 -5.77
N ALA A 110 -4.56 2.44 -5.03
CA ALA A 110 -5.72 3.14 -4.49
C ALA A 110 -5.29 4.24 -3.50
N PHE A 111 -4.29 3.97 -2.66
CA PHE A 111 -3.70 5.00 -1.79
C PHE A 111 -3.11 6.14 -2.62
N VAL A 112 -2.29 5.84 -3.64
CA VAL A 112 -1.70 6.84 -4.55
C VAL A 112 -2.77 7.72 -5.19
N ASP A 113 -3.87 7.13 -5.65
CA ASP A 113 -4.94 7.86 -6.32
C ASP A 113 -5.64 8.83 -5.37
N VAL A 114 -5.81 8.46 -4.09
CA VAL A 114 -6.33 9.37 -3.07
C VAL A 114 -5.31 10.44 -2.70
N ALA A 115 -4.04 10.08 -2.47
CA ALA A 115 -2.95 11.00 -2.12
C ALA A 115 -2.78 12.13 -3.16
N LYS A 116 -2.89 11.82 -4.45
CA LYS A 116 -2.82 12.83 -5.53
C LYS A 116 -3.90 13.91 -5.44
N ARG A 117 -5.03 13.65 -4.77
CA ARG A 117 -6.10 14.65 -4.60
C ARG A 117 -5.72 15.76 -3.62
N PHE A 118 -4.66 15.56 -2.84
CA PHE A 118 -4.10 16.56 -1.94
C PHE A 118 -3.03 17.43 -2.62
N ASP A 119 -2.61 17.09 -3.85
CA ASP A 119 -1.54 17.81 -4.55
C ASP A 119 -1.87 19.29 -4.71
N GLY A 120 -0.95 20.15 -4.25
CA GLY A 120 -1.12 21.61 -4.25
C GLY A 120 -1.82 22.18 -3.02
N LEU A 121 -2.28 21.37 -2.07
CA LEU A 121 -2.78 21.88 -0.79
C LEU A 121 -1.60 22.45 0.04
N PRO A 122 -1.82 23.50 0.84
CA PRO A 122 -0.75 24.20 1.55
C PRO A 122 -0.25 23.47 2.81
N PHE A 123 -0.77 22.27 3.09
CA PHE A 123 -0.45 21.46 4.27
C PHE A 123 0.56 20.38 3.91
N GLY A 124 1.85 20.61 4.11
CA GLY A 124 2.92 19.71 3.67
C GLY A 124 2.80 18.29 4.23
N ASP A 125 2.41 18.17 5.51
CA ASP A 125 2.40 16.89 6.23
C ASP A 125 1.04 16.16 6.20
N ILE A 126 0.06 16.67 5.44
CA ILE A 126 -1.30 16.11 5.42
C ILE A 126 -1.36 14.68 4.85
N VAL A 127 -0.43 14.33 3.95
CA VAL A 127 -0.27 12.97 3.44
C VAL A 127 1.11 12.44 3.84
N PRO A 128 1.18 11.34 4.62
CA PRO A 128 2.44 10.80 5.11
C PRO A 128 3.16 9.94 4.04
N LEU A 129 3.58 10.56 2.93
CA LEU A 129 4.19 9.86 1.80
C LEU A 129 5.45 9.09 2.19
N ASP A 130 6.31 9.66 3.02
CA ASP A 130 7.57 9.02 3.45
C ASP A 130 7.30 7.73 4.22
N THR A 131 6.29 7.75 5.09
CA THR A 131 5.86 6.55 5.83
C THR A 131 5.33 5.49 4.88
N VAL A 132 4.53 5.87 3.88
CA VAL A 132 3.97 4.92 2.92
C VAL A 132 5.05 4.37 1.98
N GLU A 133 6.01 5.19 1.56
CA GLU A 133 7.15 4.73 0.76
C GLU A 133 7.97 3.69 1.53
N ALA A 134 8.24 3.92 2.81
CA ALA A 134 8.87 2.92 3.68
C ALA A 134 8.04 1.61 3.77
N GLN A 135 6.72 1.71 3.91
CA GLN A 135 5.84 0.53 3.93
C GLN A 135 5.85 -0.25 2.60
N ILE A 136 6.00 0.45 1.47
CA ILE A 136 6.14 -0.19 0.15
C ILE A 136 7.47 -0.94 0.06
N GLN A 137 8.56 -0.39 0.61
CA GLN A 137 9.84 -1.06 0.69
C GLN A 137 9.76 -2.31 1.59
N ASP A 138 9.14 -2.20 2.76
CA ASP A 138 8.92 -3.34 3.67
C ASP A 138 8.14 -4.46 2.97
N ALA A 139 7.10 -4.12 2.19
CA ALA A 139 6.31 -5.09 1.43
C ALA A 139 7.16 -5.87 0.41
N TRP A 140 8.18 -5.24 -0.17
CA TRP A 140 9.11 -5.90 -1.06
C TRP A 140 10.01 -6.90 -0.33
N GLU A 141 10.46 -6.57 0.89
CA GLU A 141 11.29 -7.46 1.71
C GLU A 141 10.52 -8.74 2.10
N VAL A 142 9.26 -8.57 2.52
CA VAL A 142 8.38 -9.67 2.97
C VAL A 142 7.53 -10.29 1.87
N ARG A 143 7.81 -10.00 0.59
CA ARG A 143 6.97 -10.35 -0.57
C ARG A 143 6.64 -11.84 -0.76
N TRP A 144 7.34 -12.73 -0.06
CA TRP A 144 7.12 -14.18 -0.09
C TRP A 144 6.33 -14.70 1.12
N GLU A 145 5.92 -13.81 2.02
CA GLU A 145 5.23 -14.09 3.27
C GLU A 145 3.81 -13.49 3.21
N PRO A 146 2.80 -14.23 2.69
CA PRO A 146 1.49 -13.68 2.36
C PRO A 146 0.79 -12.95 3.52
N ARG A 147 0.97 -13.44 4.75
CA ARG A 147 0.39 -12.81 5.95
C ARG A 147 0.98 -11.43 6.24
N GLN A 148 2.30 -11.28 6.11
CA GLN A 148 2.96 -9.99 6.36
C GLN A 148 2.59 -8.97 5.28
N VAL A 149 2.48 -9.41 4.02
CA VAL A 149 1.96 -8.56 2.93
C VAL A 149 0.52 -8.13 3.22
N ALA A 150 -0.34 -9.02 3.71
CA ALA A 150 -1.72 -8.69 4.07
C ALA A 150 -1.80 -7.66 5.22
N ASP A 151 -0.91 -7.72 6.20
CA ASP A 151 -0.83 -6.71 7.27
C ASP A 151 -0.48 -5.33 6.72
N ILE A 152 0.44 -5.25 5.75
CA ILE A 152 0.79 -3.99 5.07
C ILE A 152 -0.38 -3.48 4.24
N VAL A 153 -1.07 -4.35 3.49
CA VAL A 153 -2.31 -3.99 2.76
C VAL A 153 -3.33 -3.36 3.70
N SER A 154 -3.60 -4.01 4.84
CA SER A 154 -4.54 -3.49 5.84
C SER A 154 -4.11 -2.10 6.36
N SER A 155 -2.82 -1.90 6.61
CA SER A 155 -2.29 -0.60 7.01
C SER A 155 -2.47 0.48 5.94
N LEU A 156 -2.20 0.17 4.66
CA LEU A 156 -2.43 1.08 3.54
C LEU A 156 -3.90 1.44 3.39
N ASP A 157 -4.81 0.47 3.53
CA ASP A 157 -6.24 0.70 3.45
C ASP A 157 -6.78 1.58 4.57
N VAL A 158 -6.29 1.40 5.81
CA VAL A 158 -6.62 2.29 6.94
C VAL A 158 -6.17 3.71 6.67
N ARG A 159 -4.94 3.90 6.16
CA ARG A 159 -4.42 5.24 5.81
C ARG A 159 -5.22 5.87 4.68
N ARG A 160 -5.53 5.11 3.63
CA ARG A 160 -6.37 5.54 2.51
C ARG A 160 -7.74 6.01 3.01
N ALA A 161 -8.40 5.20 3.85
CA ALA A 161 -9.69 5.55 4.43
C ALA A 161 -9.61 6.84 5.28
N GLY A 162 -8.52 7.03 6.03
CA GLY A 162 -8.27 8.28 6.76
C GLY A 162 -8.19 9.51 5.83
N LEU A 163 -7.46 9.40 4.72
CA LEU A 163 -7.38 10.48 3.71
C LEU A 163 -8.73 10.73 3.00
N GLU A 164 -9.47 9.67 2.67
CA GLU A 164 -10.82 9.79 2.09
C GLU A 164 -11.78 10.49 3.06
N GLN A 165 -11.67 10.19 4.35
CA GLN A 165 -12.46 10.83 5.40
C GLN A 165 -12.09 12.32 5.54
N LEU A 166 -10.80 12.67 5.55
CA LEU A 166 -10.35 14.07 5.58
C LEU A 166 -10.91 14.88 4.40
N LEU A 167 -10.91 14.32 3.19
CA LEU A 167 -11.50 14.96 2.02
C LEU A 167 -13.02 15.13 2.14
N ALA A 168 -13.72 14.14 2.72
CA ALA A 168 -15.16 14.19 2.92
C ALA A 168 -15.55 15.21 4.00
N ASP A 169 -14.77 15.30 5.06
CA ASP A 169 -14.96 16.26 6.15
C ASP A 169 -14.70 17.69 5.66
N ALA A 170 -13.61 17.92 4.92
CA ALA A 170 -13.32 19.22 4.30
C ALA A 170 -14.44 19.66 3.33
N ALA A 171 -14.94 18.75 2.51
CA ALA A 171 -16.07 19.04 1.62
C ALA A 171 -17.36 19.34 2.40
N THR A 172 -17.59 18.64 3.51
CA THR A 172 -18.74 18.89 4.40
C THR A 172 -18.62 20.25 5.08
N GLN A 173 -17.42 20.59 5.55
CA GLN A 173 -17.15 21.88 6.18
C GLN A 173 -17.34 23.04 5.21
N THR A 174 -16.77 22.94 4.02
CA THR A 174 -16.96 23.95 2.97
C THR A 174 -18.45 24.20 2.69
N ALA A 175 -19.27 23.15 2.77
CA ALA A 175 -20.71 23.24 2.58
C ALA A 175 -21.48 23.77 3.80
N SER A 176 -20.89 23.70 5.01
CA SER A 176 -21.52 24.13 6.27
C SER A 176 -21.12 25.55 6.69
N ASN A 177 -20.04 26.10 6.14
CA ASN A 177 -19.65 27.50 6.30
C ASN A 177 -20.76 28.40 5.76
N ALA A 178 -21.46 29.03 6.70
CA ALA A 178 -22.76 29.66 6.48
C ALA A 178 -22.91 30.95 7.27
N THR A 179 -21.88 31.39 8.00
CA THR A 179 -21.93 32.68 8.70
C THR A 179 -21.91 33.83 7.70
N GLY A 180 -21.29 33.62 6.52
CA GLY A 180 -21.22 34.61 5.45
C GLY A 180 -20.33 35.79 5.80
N THR A 181 -19.46 35.65 6.80
CA THR A 181 -18.52 36.69 7.20
C THR A 181 -17.30 36.71 6.28
N GLN A 182 -16.63 37.85 6.19
CA GLN A 182 -15.43 37.98 5.36
C GLN A 182 -14.26 37.12 5.88
N ASN A 183 -14.17 36.93 7.21
CA ASN A 183 -13.19 36.03 7.84
C ASN A 183 -13.38 34.59 7.35
N GLU A 184 -14.62 34.06 7.45
CA GLU A 184 -14.98 32.72 6.98
C GLU A 184 -14.61 32.52 5.51
N ALA A 185 -15.04 33.45 4.65
CA ALA A 185 -14.82 33.35 3.22
C ALA A 185 -13.32 33.36 2.86
N THR A 186 -12.51 34.14 3.59
CA THR A 186 -11.07 34.23 3.37
C THR A 186 -10.36 32.95 3.84
N ILE A 187 -10.71 32.42 5.01
CA ILE A 187 -10.16 31.15 5.52
C ILE A 187 -10.54 29.99 4.60
N ASP A 188 -11.75 29.97 4.06
CA ASP A 188 -12.20 28.93 3.14
C ASP A 188 -11.41 28.92 1.83
N GLU A 189 -11.14 30.10 1.29
CA GLU A 189 -10.31 30.28 0.09
C GLU A 189 -8.87 29.82 0.36
N LEU A 190 -8.26 30.30 1.43
CA LEU A 190 -6.87 29.98 1.79
C LEU A 190 -6.69 28.49 2.15
N GLY A 191 -7.59 27.97 2.98
CA GLY A 191 -7.56 26.61 3.51
C GLY A 191 -8.12 25.54 2.57
N SER A 192 -8.65 25.93 1.40
CA SER A 192 -9.27 25.00 0.44
C SER A 192 -10.33 24.09 1.08
N GLY A 193 -11.05 24.59 2.08
CA GLY A 193 -12.08 23.86 2.82
C GLY A 193 -11.61 22.95 3.96
N PHE A 194 -10.30 22.84 4.20
CA PHE A 194 -9.75 22.02 5.29
C PHE A 194 -9.66 22.75 6.62
N VAL A 195 -9.70 24.08 6.60
CA VAL A 195 -9.64 24.90 7.81
C VAL A 195 -11.05 25.29 8.23
N ARG A 196 -11.36 25.05 9.50
CA ARG A 196 -12.64 25.37 10.12
C ARG A 196 -12.56 26.74 10.77
N SER A 197 -13.65 27.50 10.71
CA SER A 197 -13.76 28.76 11.41
C SER A 197 -14.83 28.67 12.51
N TYR A 198 -14.54 29.21 13.68
CA TYR A 198 -15.43 29.25 14.83
C TYR A 198 -15.62 30.70 15.29
N TRP A 199 -16.85 31.04 15.69
CA TRP A 199 -17.21 32.36 16.24
C TRP A 199 -17.61 32.20 17.70
N GLU A 200 -16.66 32.45 18.58
CA GLU A 200 -16.83 32.32 20.02
C GLU A 200 -15.98 33.38 20.75
N SER A 201 -15.82 33.27 22.07
CA SER A 201 -14.87 34.14 22.78
C SER A 201 -13.47 33.56 22.62
N ALA A 202 -12.70 34.07 21.66
CA ALA A 202 -11.33 33.61 21.43
C ALA A 202 -10.47 33.90 22.67
N ASP A 203 -10.72 35.00 23.36
CA ASP A 203 -10.14 35.35 24.65
C ASP A 203 -10.26 34.22 25.69
N ALA A 204 -11.45 33.64 25.80
CA ALA A 204 -11.72 32.56 26.73
C ALA A 204 -11.13 31.22 26.28
N PHE A 205 -11.07 30.99 24.97
CA PHE A 205 -10.61 29.72 24.38
C PHE A 205 -9.07 29.64 24.34
N CYS A 206 -8.41 30.65 23.78
CA CYS A 206 -6.96 30.68 23.59
C CYS A 206 -6.19 31.40 24.70
N GLY A 207 -6.89 32.14 25.56
CA GLY A 207 -6.29 32.83 26.69
C GLY A 207 -5.57 34.10 26.27
N GLY A 208 -6.25 35.24 26.38
CA GLY A 208 -5.71 36.54 26.04
C GLY A 208 -6.81 37.55 25.75
N ASP A 209 -6.41 38.74 25.32
CA ASP A 209 -7.28 39.69 24.60
C ASP A 209 -6.81 39.60 23.13
N VAL A 210 -7.50 38.79 22.33
CA VAL A 210 -7.10 38.39 20.98
C VAL A 210 -8.26 38.49 20.01
N LEU A 211 -7.98 38.91 18.77
CA LEU A 211 -9.00 39.01 17.72
C LEU A 211 -9.37 37.64 17.14
N ALA A 212 -8.40 36.72 17.12
CA ALA A 212 -8.57 35.34 16.75
C ALA A 212 -7.37 34.53 17.24
N CYS A 213 -7.43 33.21 17.05
CA CYS A 213 -6.31 32.32 17.34
C CYS A 213 -6.46 30.96 16.65
N VAL A 214 -5.33 30.25 16.57
CA VAL A 214 -5.23 28.86 16.12
C VAL A 214 -4.65 27.99 17.24
N PRO A 215 -5.38 26.96 17.73
CA PRO A 215 -4.86 26.07 18.75
C PRO A 215 -3.86 25.08 18.14
N GLY A 216 -2.71 24.91 18.80
CA GLY A 216 -1.65 24.00 18.30
C GLY A 216 -2.04 22.51 18.31
N ASP A 217 -3.03 22.10 19.12
CA ASP A 217 -3.56 20.74 19.16
C ASP A 217 -4.68 20.46 18.15
N ASP A 218 -5.26 21.51 17.54
CA ASP A 218 -6.17 21.42 16.39
C ASP A 218 -5.79 22.50 15.36
N PRO A 219 -4.69 22.32 14.62
CA PRO A 219 -4.14 23.38 13.77
C PRO A 219 -4.97 23.66 12.51
N TYR A 220 -6.08 22.93 12.31
CA TYR A 220 -7.03 23.13 11.22
C TYR A 220 -8.30 23.86 11.69
N SER A 221 -8.25 24.54 12.84
CA SER A 221 -9.30 25.44 13.30
C SER A 221 -8.79 26.86 13.56
N VAL A 222 -9.59 27.84 13.18
CA VAL A 222 -9.39 29.26 13.51
C VAL A 222 -10.58 29.71 14.34
N HIS A 223 -10.31 30.28 15.50
CA HIS A 223 -11.32 30.75 16.44
C HIS A 223 -11.30 32.27 16.45
N PHE A 224 -12.32 32.90 15.89
CA PHE A 224 -12.47 34.35 15.84
C PHE A 224 -13.26 34.84 17.05
N ASP A 225 -12.80 35.95 17.66
CA ASP A 225 -13.53 36.60 18.75
C ASP A 225 -14.78 37.29 18.21
N ALA A 226 -15.95 36.77 18.59
CA ALA A 226 -17.22 37.21 18.06
C ALA A 226 -17.57 38.66 18.44
N ASP A 227 -17.17 39.11 19.64
CA ASP A 227 -17.46 40.46 20.12
C ASP A 227 -16.57 41.49 19.41
N SER A 228 -15.29 41.16 19.18
CA SER A 228 -14.35 41.98 18.42
C SER A 228 -14.71 42.05 16.94
N ASP A 229 -15.12 40.95 16.33
CA ASP A 229 -15.58 40.92 14.94
C ASP A 229 -16.82 41.79 14.72
N ALA A 230 -17.70 41.92 15.73
CA ALA A 230 -18.92 42.74 15.65
C ALA A 230 -18.68 44.25 15.82
N GLN A 231 -17.47 44.70 16.14
CA GLN A 231 -17.18 46.12 16.38
C GLN A 231 -17.31 46.96 15.09
N GLY A 232 -17.86 48.17 15.21
CA GLY A 232 -18.13 49.04 14.05
C GLY A 232 -16.89 49.53 13.27
N GLY A 233 -15.69 49.46 13.88
CA GLY A 233 -14.42 49.74 13.21
C GLY A 233 -13.86 48.54 12.43
N MET A 234 -14.42 47.35 12.60
CA MET A 234 -13.97 46.14 11.93
C MET A 234 -14.56 46.09 10.51
N THR A 235 -13.75 46.45 9.52
CA THR A 235 -14.15 46.40 8.11
C THR A 235 -13.81 45.05 7.48
N ASP A 236 -14.41 44.73 6.34
CA ASP A 236 -14.09 43.49 5.61
C ASP A 236 -12.63 43.45 5.17
N TRP A 237 -12.03 44.60 4.89
CA TRP A 237 -10.60 44.68 4.64
C TRP A 237 -9.80 44.22 5.86
N ILE A 238 -10.17 44.71 7.04
CA ILE A 238 -9.49 44.34 8.29
C ILE A 238 -9.67 42.86 8.60
N ARG A 239 -10.89 42.33 8.48
CA ARG A 239 -11.19 40.90 8.60
C ARG A 239 -10.33 40.06 7.67
N THR A 240 -10.22 40.45 6.40
CA THR A 240 -9.37 39.74 5.44
C THR A 240 -7.93 39.66 5.93
N GLY A 241 -7.35 40.76 6.40
CA GLY A 241 -5.99 40.77 6.95
C GLY A 241 -5.81 39.88 8.19
N ILE A 242 -6.77 39.90 9.12
CA ILE A 242 -6.78 38.99 10.29
C ILE A 242 -6.81 37.54 9.82
N ALA A 243 -7.71 37.18 8.90
CA ALA A 243 -7.78 35.82 8.37
C ALA A 243 -6.47 35.35 7.70
N TYR A 244 -5.76 36.24 6.99
CA TYR A 244 -4.43 35.92 6.47
C TYR A 244 -3.40 35.68 7.59
N HIS A 245 -3.41 36.50 8.64
CA HIS A 245 -2.55 36.32 9.82
C HIS A 245 -2.84 34.96 10.48
N GLU A 246 -4.10 34.65 10.80
CA GLU A 246 -4.46 33.37 11.43
C GLU A 246 -4.14 32.17 10.55
N PHE A 247 -4.35 32.30 9.23
CA PHE A 247 -3.97 31.26 8.30
C PHE A 247 -2.45 31.01 8.28
N ALA A 248 -1.62 32.03 8.56
CA ALA A 248 -0.20 31.82 8.75
C ALA A 248 0.08 30.89 9.94
N HIS A 249 -0.65 31.03 11.06
CA HIS A 249 -0.54 30.10 12.19
C HIS A 249 -0.96 28.67 11.82
N VAL A 250 -2.01 28.51 11.01
CA VAL A 250 -2.36 27.19 10.44
C VAL A 250 -1.17 26.60 9.69
N LEU A 251 -0.54 27.36 8.79
CA LEU A 251 0.64 26.89 8.05
C LEU A 251 1.82 26.59 8.96
N GLN A 252 2.04 27.42 9.99
CA GLN A 252 3.12 27.27 10.95
C GLN A 252 3.00 25.95 11.72
N PHE A 253 1.82 25.64 12.25
CA PHE A 253 1.58 24.39 12.98
C PHE A 253 1.53 23.15 12.09
N THR A 254 1.03 23.28 10.86
CA THR A 254 0.93 22.15 9.91
C THR A 254 2.21 21.89 9.12
N ASN A 255 3.22 22.75 9.26
CA ASN A 255 4.53 22.61 8.62
C ASN A 255 5.66 23.02 9.60
N PRO A 256 5.84 22.33 10.74
CA PRO A 256 6.73 22.77 11.81
C PRO A 256 8.20 22.85 11.35
N GLU A 257 8.69 21.88 10.57
CA GLU A 257 10.09 21.88 10.13
C GLU A 257 10.41 23.05 9.18
N ALA A 258 9.51 23.33 8.22
CA ALA A 258 9.66 24.46 7.30
C ALA A 258 9.58 25.81 8.04
N THR A 259 8.75 25.86 9.08
CA THR A 259 8.56 27.05 9.92
C THR A 259 9.78 27.32 10.79
N ASP A 260 10.28 26.30 11.49
CA ASP A 260 11.50 26.41 12.32
C ASP A 260 12.70 26.93 11.50
N ALA A 261 12.82 26.50 10.24
CA ALA A 261 13.88 26.97 9.35
C ALA A 261 13.75 28.47 8.96
N ALA A 262 12.52 29.00 8.92
CA ALA A 262 12.23 30.38 8.54
C ALA A 262 12.21 31.34 9.74
N LEU A 263 11.79 30.85 10.92
CA LEU A 263 11.45 31.66 12.10
C LEU A 263 12.59 32.55 12.59
N GLY A 264 13.85 32.12 12.43
CA GLY A 264 15.01 32.91 12.83
C GLY A 264 15.12 34.27 12.09
N ALA A 265 14.54 34.41 10.90
CA ALA A 265 14.47 35.70 10.18
C ALA A 265 13.49 36.69 10.83
N PHE A 266 12.63 36.22 11.73
CA PHE A 266 11.62 36.98 12.45
C PHE A 266 11.94 37.06 13.95
N GLY A 267 13.18 36.78 14.35
CA GLY A 267 13.61 36.85 15.74
C GLY A 267 13.01 35.75 16.62
N ASP A 268 12.72 34.59 16.03
CA ASP A 268 12.07 33.45 16.68
C ASP A 268 10.63 33.75 17.18
N ASP A 269 9.97 34.73 16.57
CA ASP A 269 8.61 35.19 16.91
C ASP A 269 7.58 34.80 15.83
N TRP A 270 6.62 33.97 16.24
CA TRP A 270 5.57 33.38 15.41
C TRP A 270 4.52 34.40 14.98
N GLU A 271 4.21 35.36 15.86
CA GLU A 271 3.24 36.45 15.62
C GLU A 271 3.81 37.44 14.60
N THR A 272 5.09 37.80 14.77
CA THR A 272 5.81 38.65 13.81
C THR A 272 5.86 37.99 12.42
N MET A 273 6.11 36.68 12.36
CA MET A 273 6.09 35.93 11.10
C MET A 273 4.69 35.88 10.48
N ALA A 274 3.62 35.76 11.29
CA ALA A 274 2.24 35.76 10.82
C ALA A 274 1.79 37.12 10.25
N ASP A 275 2.13 38.22 10.94
CA ASP A 275 1.93 39.58 10.42
C ASP A 275 2.68 39.79 9.09
N CYS A 276 3.93 39.33 9.05
CA CYS A 276 4.75 39.35 7.85
C CYS A 276 4.15 38.56 6.69
N TYR A 277 3.50 37.42 6.96
CA TYR A 277 2.77 36.66 5.96
C TYR A 277 1.65 37.51 5.37
N ALA A 278 0.73 38.03 6.20
CA ALA A 278 -0.39 38.86 5.74
C ALA A 278 0.09 40.09 4.94
N LEU A 279 1.11 40.80 5.44
CA LEU A 279 1.71 41.96 4.76
C LEU A 279 2.36 41.60 3.41
N THR A 280 2.81 40.37 3.23
CA THR A 280 3.48 39.90 2.00
C THR A 280 2.49 39.39 0.97
N THR A 281 1.48 38.63 1.40
CA THR A 281 0.60 37.87 0.52
C THR A 281 -0.69 38.60 0.17
N LEU A 282 -1.15 39.55 1.00
CA LEU A 282 -2.33 40.37 0.74
C LEU A 282 -1.91 41.75 0.21
N PRO A 283 -2.03 42.02 -1.11
CA PRO A 283 -1.51 43.25 -1.69
C PRO A 283 -2.22 44.50 -1.15
N GLY A 284 -1.44 45.47 -0.70
CA GLY A 284 -1.95 46.73 -0.15
C GLY A 284 -2.37 46.67 1.32
N TRP A 285 -2.21 45.51 1.97
CA TRP A 285 -2.44 45.37 3.41
C TRP A 285 -1.38 46.13 4.23
N THR A 286 -1.84 46.75 5.31
CA THR A 286 -1.04 47.48 6.31
C THR A 286 -1.59 47.13 7.69
N LEU A 287 -0.81 47.33 8.76
CA LEU A 287 -1.29 47.10 10.12
C LEU A 287 -2.22 48.23 10.62
N ASP A 288 -1.93 49.46 10.19
CA ASP A 288 -2.70 50.64 10.57
C ASP A 288 -3.79 50.93 9.52
N HIS A 289 -4.99 51.25 10.01
CA HIS A 289 -6.17 51.56 9.19
C HIS A 289 -6.90 52.81 9.69
N GLU A 290 -7.32 53.65 8.76
CA GLU A 290 -8.27 54.74 9.01
C GLU A 290 -9.66 54.32 8.51
N VAL A 291 -10.62 54.16 9.42
CA VAL A 291 -11.99 53.74 9.09
C VAL A 291 -12.93 54.94 9.23
N PRO A 292 -13.49 55.46 8.13
CA PRO A 292 -14.31 56.67 8.18
C PRO A 292 -15.63 56.43 8.94
N ILE A 293 -15.94 57.32 9.87
CA ILE A 293 -17.23 57.37 10.58
C ILE A 293 -18.18 58.29 9.81
N ASP A 294 -17.67 59.47 9.42
CA ASP A 294 -18.34 60.45 8.58
C ASP A 294 -17.32 61.23 7.73
N ALA A 295 -17.75 62.33 7.08
CA ALA A 295 -16.90 63.11 6.19
C ALA A 295 -15.71 63.81 6.88
N TYR A 296 -15.67 63.86 8.22
CA TYR A 296 -14.67 64.62 8.97
C TYR A 296 -14.07 63.84 10.15
N SER A 297 -14.49 62.60 10.39
CA SER A 297 -14.02 61.77 11.50
C SER A 297 -13.79 60.33 11.08
N TRP A 298 -12.77 59.72 11.68
CA TRP A 298 -12.35 58.33 11.43
C TRP A 298 -11.96 57.66 12.74
N TRP A 299 -12.07 56.33 12.76
CA TRP A 299 -11.37 55.48 13.71
C TRP A 299 -9.95 55.23 13.19
N GLU A 300 -8.99 55.22 14.10
CA GLU A 300 -7.65 54.66 13.84
C GLU A 300 -7.63 53.26 14.46
N VAL A 301 -7.49 52.25 13.62
CA VAL A 301 -7.49 50.84 14.02
C VAL A 301 -6.14 50.26 13.64
N SER A 302 -5.40 49.76 14.62
CA SER A 302 -4.17 49.00 14.40
C SER A 302 -4.47 47.53 14.66
N VAL A 303 -4.12 46.67 13.71
CA VAL A 303 -4.26 45.22 13.79
C VAL A 303 -2.90 44.58 13.59
N GLY A 304 -2.53 43.65 14.47
CA GLY A 304 -1.20 43.03 14.54
C GLY A 304 -0.30 43.67 15.61
N TYR A 305 0.96 43.24 15.67
CA TYR A 305 1.89 43.54 16.75
C TYR A 305 2.80 44.74 16.45
N GLY A 306 2.38 45.62 15.53
CA GLY A 306 3.09 46.85 15.18
C GLY A 306 4.40 46.64 14.42
N TYR A 307 4.65 45.43 13.92
CA TYR A 307 5.87 45.09 13.17
C TYR A 307 5.64 45.11 11.66
N THR A 308 6.40 45.91 10.92
CA THR A 308 6.33 45.92 9.45
C THR A 308 7.50 45.16 8.84
N CYS A 309 7.16 44.22 7.95
CA CYS A 309 8.11 43.32 7.32
C CYS A 309 8.94 44.02 6.22
N ASP A 310 10.27 43.87 6.28
CA ASP A 310 11.17 44.36 5.24
C ASP A 310 11.24 43.44 4.00
N GLU A 311 11.88 43.89 2.91
CA GLU A 311 11.93 43.10 1.68
C GLU A 311 12.67 41.75 1.83
N PRO A 312 13.83 41.67 2.53
CA PRO A 312 14.43 40.39 2.88
C PRO A 312 13.47 39.43 3.60
N GLN A 313 12.73 39.89 4.60
CA GLN A 313 11.78 39.06 5.33
C GLN A 313 10.58 38.65 4.46
N ARG A 314 10.09 39.54 3.61
CA ARG A 314 9.07 39.22 2.59
C ARG A 314 9.56 38.12 1.64
N GLN A 315 10.85 38.10 1.30
CA GLN A 315 11.41 37.01 0.51
C GLN A 315 11.43 35.69 1.29
N VAL A 316 11.77 35.73 2.59
CA VAL A 316 11.69 34.53 3.46
C VAL A 316 10.26 33.99 3.52
N ILE A 317 9.25 34.85 3.65
CA ILE A 317 7.84 34.42 3.58
C ILE A 317 7.54 33.72 2.26
N ARG A 318 7.94 34.29 1.12
CA ARG A 318 7.70 33.67 -0.20
C ARG A 318 8.36 32.30 -0.33
N ASP A 319 9.59 32.16 0.18
CA ASP A 319 10.33 30.90 0.16
C ASP A 319 9.70 29.87 1.11
N TRP A 320 9.27 30.30 2.30
CA TRP A 320 8.54 29.48 3.27
C TRP A 320 7.21 28.98 2.67
N VAL A 321 6.38 29.86 2.11
CA VAL A 321 5.12 29.49 1.46
C VAL A 321 5.35 28.50 0.30
N ALA A 322 6.43 28.66 -0.47
CA ALA A 322 6.76 27.73 -1.53
C ALA A 322 7.16 26.32 -1.02
N ALA A 323 7.63 26.24 0.23
CA ALA A 323 7.97 25.01 0.94
C ALA A 323 6.78 24.43 1.73
N THR A 324 5.81 25.25 2.15
CA THR A 324 4.56 24.80 2.79
C THR A 324 3.55 24.40 1.72
N GLY A 325 3.57 23.13 1.35
CA GLY A 325 2.58 22.60 0.44
C GLY A 325 2.84 21.16 0.10
N PHE A 326 1.79 20.35 0.18
CA PHE A 326 1.87 18.97 -0.24
C PHE A 326 2.07 18.92 -1.75
N ARG A 327 3.18 18.32 -2.16
CA ARG A 327 3.47 18.01 -3.56
C ARG A 327 3.57 16.50 -3.70
N PHE A 328 2.65 15.93 -4.48
CA PHE A 328 2.72 14.50 -4.76
C PHE A 328 4.00 14.21 -5.55
N ARG A 329 4.83 13.33 -5.00
CA ARG A 329 6.01 12.80 -5.67
C ARG A 329 5.78 11.33 -6.01
N PRO A 330 6.19 10.86 -7.21
CA PRO A 330 6.21 9.44 -7.51
C PRO A 330 7.05 8.71 -6.46
N MET A 331 6.48 7.67 -5.84
CA MET A 331 7.22 6.83 -4.90
C MET A 331 8.26 6.01 -5.65
N SER A 332 9.48 5.95 -5.10
CA SER A 332 10.53 5.10 -5.65
C SER A 332 10.20 3.63 -5.40
N GLN A 333 10.50 2.79 -6.40
CA GLN A 333 10.41 1.33 -6.29
C GLN A 333 11.71 0.75 -5.78
#